data_AF-A0A2V2U6R6-F1
#
_entry.id   AF-A0A2V2U6R6-F1
#
_cell.length_a   1.000
_cell.length_b   1.000
_cell.length_c   1.000
_cell.angle_alpha   90.00
_cell.angle_beta   90.00
_cell.angle_gamma   90.00
#
_symmetry.space_group_name_H-M   'P 1'
#
loop_
_entity.id
_entity.type
_entity.pdbx_description
1 polymer ?
#
loop_
_entity_poly.entity_id
_entity_poly.type
_entity_poly.pdbx_seq_one_letter_code
_entity_poly.pdbx_strand_id
1 'polypeptide(L)'
;MPKGFGSKSGNTGKRSFNEWWGNVPSDLRQKARKGDEQNKPLLNQVNYVLLHLGLAGKHDAKPTHEELKDWLHSGQVDVLRMNK
;
A
#
# COMPACT_ATOMS: atom_id res chain seq x y z
N MET A 1 28.26 15.33 15.72
CA MET A 1 27.35 14.92 14.62
C MET A 1 27.84 15.58 13.32
N PRO A 2 27.59 15.06 12.10
CA PRO A 2 26.82 13.86 11.71
C PRO A 2 27.42 12.99 10.56
N LYS A 3 26.90 11.76 10.42
CA LYS A 3 26.47 11.07 9.17
C LYS A 3 26.74 9.57 9.25
N GLY A 4 25.81 8.84 9.86
CA GLY A 4 25.58 7.43 9.55
C GLY A 4 24.39 7.37 8.61
N PHE A 5 24.62 7.47 7.30
CA PHE A 5 23.66 6.99 6.32
C PHE A 5 23.56 5.47 6.54
N GLY A 6 22.51 5.05 7.23
CA GLY A 6 22.14 3.64 7.28
C GLY A 6 21.77 3.21 5.87
N SER A 7 22.73 2.61 5.17
CA SER A 7 22.51 1.84 3.96
C SER A 7 21.50 0.75 4.31
N LYS A 8 20.21 0.96 4.01
CA LYS A 8 19.22 -0.11 4.06
C LYS A 8 19.57 -1.10 2.96
N SER A 9 20.28 -2.14 3.40
CA SER A 9 20.51 -3.39 2.70
C SER A 9 19.28 -3.77 1.88
N GLY A 10 19.51 -4.08 0.61
CA GLY A 10 18.47 -4.57 -0.30
C GLY A 10 17.77 -5.78 0.30
N ASN A 11 16.44 -5.70 0.35
CA ASN A 11 15.60 -6.88 0.41
C ASN A 11 14.97 -7.01 -0.97
N THR A 12 15.53 -7.87 -1.82
CA THR A 12 14.82 -8.51 -2.94
C THR A 12 13.79 -9.50 -2.38
N GLY A 13 12.99 -9.01 -1.43
CA GLY A 13 12.01 -9.75 -0.64
C GLY A 13 10.81 -8.83 -0.44
N LYS A 14 9.69 -9.28 -0.98
CA LYS A 14 8.40 -8.58 -1.13
C LYS A 14 8.12 -7.57 -0.01
N ARG A 15 7.87 -6.31 -0.36
CA ARG A 15 7.52 -5.27 0.63
C ARG A 15 6.16 -5.57 1.26
N SER A 16 6.01 -5.27 2.55
CA SER A 16 4.72 -5.37 3.21
C SER A 16 3.75 -4.29 2.71
N PHE A 17 2.45 -4.53 2.87
CA PHE A 17 1.43 -3.52 2.56
C PHE A 17 1.73 -2.18 3.24
N ASN A 18 2.11 -2.19 4.53
CA ASN A 18 2.38 -0.96 5.28
C ASN A 18 3.59 -0.19 4.76
N GLU A 19 4.64 -0.89 4.32
CA GLU A 19 5.81 -0.26 3.70
C GLU A 19 5.45 0.40 2.37
N TRP A 20 4.66 -0.28 1.54
CA TRP A 20 4.15 0.32 0.30
C TRP A 20 3.21 1.51 0.60
N TRP A 21 2.24 1.31 1.48
CA TRP A 21 1.26 2.32 1.86
C TRP A 21 1.93 3.57 2.43
N GLY A 22 3.00 3.42 3.21
CA GLY A 22 3.80 4.53 3.73
C GLY A 22 4.35 5.45 2.64
N ASN A 23 4.65 4.93 1.44
CA ASN A 23 5.16 5.68 0.29
C ASN A 23 4.05 6.35 -0.54
N VAL A 24 2.78 5.98 -0.30
CA VAL A 24 1.64 6.63 -0.97
C VAL A 24 1.46 8.04 -0.38
N PRO A 25 1.21 9.07 -1.22
CA PRO A 25 0.93 10.42 -0.73
C PRO A 25 -0.14 10.45 0.37
N SER A 26 0.10 11.21 1.44
CA SER A 26 -0.77 11.24 2.63
C SER A 26 -2.21 11.60 2.29
N ASP A 27 -2.43 12.60 1.44
CA ASP A 27 -3.76 13.02 1.00
C ASP A 27 -4.51 11.91 0.29
N LEU A 28 -3.80 11.14 -0.53
CA LEU A 28 -4.38 10.04 -1.30
C LEU A 28 -4.76 8.88 -0.37
N ARG A 29 -3.91 8.55 0.61
CA ARG A 29 -4.23 7.55 1.64
C ARG A 29 -5.47 7.94 2.44
N GLN A 30 -5.55 9.19 2.88
CA GLN A 30 -6.69 9.69 3.65
C GLN A 30 -7.97 9.63 2.82
N LYS A 31 -7.94 10.06 1.54
CA LYS A 31 -9.08 9.96 0.64
C LYS A 31 -9.53 8.51 0.41
N ALA A 32 -8.57 7.60 0.22
CA ALA A 32 -8.85 6.18 0.02
C ALA A 32 -9.50 5.53 1.26
N ARG A 33 -9.17 6.00 2.47
CA ARG A 33 -9.56 5.39 3.75
C ARG A 33 -10.70 6.13 4.47
N LYS A 34 -11.17 7.24 3.92
CA LYS A 34 -12.15 8.13 4.57
C LYS A 34 -13.42 7.36 4.96
N GLY A 35 -13.76 7.38 6.24
CA GLY A 35 -14.94 6.70 6.80
C GLY A 35 -14.76 5.21 7.08
N ASP A 36 -13.52 4.69 6.96
CA ASP A 36 -13.17 3.28 7.20
C ASP A 36 -11.78 3.17 7.85
N GLU A 37 -11.34 4.22 8.54
CA GLU A 37 -9.96 4.36 9.06
C GLU A 37 -9.58 3.30 10.09
N GLN A 38 -10.56 2.78 10.84
CA GLN A 38 -10.36 1.82 11.94
C GLN A 38 -10.34 0.36 11.47
N ASN A 39 -10.78 0.07 10.25
CA ASN A 39 -10.83 -1.31 9.73
C ASN A 39 -9.54 -1.68 9.01
N LYS A 40 -9.36 -2.94 8.61
CA LYS A 40 -8.26 -3.29 7.70
C LYS A 40 -8.43 -2.60 6.33
N PRO A 41 -7.35 -2.30 5.60
CA PRO A 41 -7.43 -1.80 4.23
C PRO A 41 -8.30 -2.70 3.36
N LEU A 42 -9.22 -2.14 2.59
CA LEU A 42 -10.02 -2.87 1.60
C LEU A 42 -9.34 -2.83 0.23
N LEU A 43 -9.47 -3.89 -0.57
CA LEU A 43 -8.97 -3.94 -1.94
C LEU A 43 -9.48 -2.76 -2.79
N ASN A 44 -10.73 -2.34 -2.59
CA ASN A 44 -11.25 -1.16 -3.30
C ASN A 44 -10.47 0.13 -2.99
N GLN A 45 -10.02 0.30 -1.74
CA GLN A 45 -9.22 1.46 -1.32
C GLN A 45 -7.83 1.40 -1.95
N VAL A 46 -7.24 0.21 -2.02
CA VAL A 46 -5.99 -0.02 -2.74
C VAL A 46 -6.16 0.30 -4.23
N ASN A 47 -7.22 -0.20 -4.87
CA ASN A 47 -7.51 0.06 -6.29
C ASN A 47 -7.68 1.55 -6.58
N TYR A 48 -8.37 2.29 -5.71
CA TYR A 48 -8.50 3.75 -5.83
C TYR A 48 -7.13 4.44 -5.86
N VAL A 49 -6.21 4.04 -4.97
CA VAL A 49 -4.83 4.55 -4.96
C VAL A 49 -4.09 4.18 -6.25
N LEU A 50 -4.19 2.93 -6.71
CA LEU A 50 -3.51 2.46 -7.92
C LEU A 50 -3.97 3.22 -9.18
N LEU A 51 -5.26 3.51 -9.27
CA LEU A 51 -5.83 4.32 -10.34
C LEU A 51 -5.23 5.72 -10.32
N HIS A 52 -5.18 6.38 -9.16
CA HIS A 52 -4.61 7.72 -9.03
C HIS A 52 -3.11 7.76 -9.33
N LEU A 53 -2.36 6.75 -8.90
CA LEU A 53 -0.94 6.62 -9.26
C LEU A 53 -0.77 6.45 -10.78
N GLY A 54 -1.65 5.70 -11.43
CA GLY A 54 -1.67 5.54 -12.89
C GLY A 54 -1.96 6.86 -13.62
N LEU A 55 -3.00 7.59 -13.20
CA LEU A 55 -3.35 8.89 -13.78
C LEU A 55 -2.25 9.95 -13.58
N ALA A 56 -1.48 9.84 -12.48
CA ALA A 56 -0.35 10.71 -12.20
C ALA A 56 0.96 10.27 -12.89
N GLY A 57 0.95 9.21 -13.71
CA GLY A 57 2.14 8.67 -14.37
C GLY A 57 3.14 7.97 -13.45
N LYS A 58 2.80 7.76 -12.17
CA LYS A 58 3.65 7.12 -11.15
C LYS A 58 3.47 5.60 -11.15
N HIS A 59 3.78 4.97 -12.27
CA HIS A 59 3.63 3.52 -12.44
C HIS A 59 4.65 2.72 -11.62
N ASP A 60 5.81 3.30 -11.37
CA ASP A 60 6.88 2.79 -10.50
C ASP A 60 6.46 2.67 -9.03
N ALA A 61 5.53 3.54 -8.59
CA ALA A 61 5.00 3.52 -7.23
C ALA A 61 3.95 2.41 -7.00
N LYS A 62 3.56 1.65 -8.02
CA LYS A 62 2.56 0.58 -7.91
C LYS A 62 3.17 -0.70 -7.28
N PRO A 63 2.39 -1.49 -6.53
CA PRO A 63 2.74 -2.85 -6.14
C PRO A 63 2.96 -3.73 -7.36
N THR A 64 3.84 -4.71 -7.23
CA THR A 64 3.89 -5.81 -8.20
C THR A 64 2.65 -6.70 -8.03
N HIS A 65 2.36 -7.52 -9.04
CA HIS A 65 1.27 -8.48 -8.95
C HIS A 65 1.45 -9.47 -7.78
N GLU A 66 2.67 -9.93 -7.54
CA GLU A 66 2.98 -10.86 -6.45
C GLU A 66 2.80 -10.23 -5.07
N GLU A 67 3.18 -8.96 -4.90
CA GLU A 67 2.95 -8.22 -3.66
C GLU A 67 1.46 -8.08 -3.38
N LEU A 68 0.68 -7.63 -4.37
CA LEU A 68 -0.76 -7.48 -4.21
C LEU A 68 -1.43 -8.82 -3.89
N LYS A 69 -1.03 -9.90 -4.58
CA LYS A 69 -1.52 -11.25 -4.30
C LYS A 69 -1.20 -11.65 -2.86
N ASP A 70 0.06 -11.52 -2.43
CA ASP A 70 0.47 -11.88 -1.08
C ASP A 70 -0.30 -11.10 0.00
N TRP A 71 -0.56 -9.81 -0.20
CA TRP A 71 -1.32 -9.01 0.77
C TRP A 71 -2.77 -9.45 0.92
N LEU A 72 -3.40 -9.91 -0.17
CA LEU A 72 -4.76 -10.45 -0.15
C LEU A 72 -4.81 -11.84 0.50
N HIS A 73 -3.87 -12.71 0.14
CA HIS A 73 -3.81 -14.08 0.68
C HIS A 73 -3.39 -14.12 2.15
N SER A 74 -2.54 -13.19 2.60
CA SER A 74 -2.12 -13.07 4.00
C SER A 74 -3.14 -12.33 4.89
N GLY A 75 -4.18 -11.72 4.28
CA GLY A 75 -5.18 -10.95 5.01
C GLY A 75 -4.67 -9.61 5.55
N GLN A 76 -3.61 -9.06 4.96
CA GLN A 76 -3.16 -7.67 5.18
C GLN A 76 -4.13 -6.67 4.54
N VAL A 77 -4.80 -7.08 3.45
CA VAL A 77 -5.85 -6.33 2.76
C VAL A 77 -7.08 -7.22 2.64
N ASP A 78 -8.23 -6.71 3.04
CA ASP A 78 -9.50 -7.41 2.89
C ASP A 78 -10.04 -7.25 1.45
N VAL A 79 -10.50 -8.34 0.85
CA VAL A 79 -11.12 -8.29 -0.50
C VAL A 79 -12.51 -7.63 -0.43
N LEU A 80 -13.30 -7.99 0.58
CA LEU A 80 -14.67 -7.51 0.81
C LEU A 80 -14.90 -7.39 2.32
N ARG A 81 -15.78 -6.48 2.75
CA ARG A 81 -16.26 -6.45 4.14
C ARG A 81 -17.22 -7.62 4.33
N MET A 82 -16.79 -8.62 5.08
CA MET A 82 -17.70 -9.65 5.56
C MET A 82 -18.46 -9.10 6.77
N ASN A 83 -19.69 -8.64 6.56
CA ASN A 83 -20.63 -8.55 7.67
C ASN A 83 -20.95 -9.99 8.11
N LYS A 84 -20.59 -10.33 9.35
CA LYS A 84 -21.16 -11.50 10.01
C LYS A 84 -22.56 -11.18 10.51
#